data_AF-A0A929VE15-F1
#
_entry.id   AF-A0A929VE15-F1
#
_cell.length_a   1.000
_cell.length_b   1.000
_cell.length_c   1.000
_cell.angle_alpha   90.00
_cell.angle_beta   90.00
_cell.angle_gamma   90.00
#
_symmetry.space_group_name_H-M   'P 1'
#
loop_
_entity.id
_entity.type
_entity.pdbx_description
1 polymer ?
#
loop_
_entity_poly.entity_id
_entity_poly.type
_entity_poly.pdbx_seq_one_letter_code
_entity_poly.pdbx_strand_id
1 'polypeptide(L)'
;GGPLLGMLYKCANTMDSMIGYRNDRYRYFGEAAARLDDVLNFIPARLSASLMIAASFLLRLDARNAFRIYRRDHAKHASPNSAHTESVVAGALRLQLAGDAWYFGKKVRKPTIGDAGKEAEPEDIKKACRIMYVAAGLGLVLLVGLRVLLF
;
A
#
# COMPACT_ATOMS: atom_id res chain seq x y z
N GLY A 1 -20.24 -7.89 7.07
CA GLY A 1 -19.89 -7.53 5.67
C GLY A 1 -21.04 -6.74 5.08
N GLY A 2 -20.80 -5.58 4.43
CA GLY A 2 -21.86 -4.80 3.78
C GLY A 2 -21.51 -3.33 3.51
N PRO A 3 -22.42 -2.54 2.88
CA PRO A 3 -22.23 -1.13 2.54
C PRO A 3 -21.81 -0.26 3.73
N LEU A 4 -22.32 -0.57 4.92
CA LEU A 4 -21.96 0.09 6.18
C LEU A 4 -20.48 -0.03 6.54
N LEU A 5 -19.86 -1.20 6.32
CA LEU A 5 -18.42 -1.37 6.56
C LEU A 5 -17.58 -0.66 5.50
N GLY A 6 -18.05 -0.61 4.24
CA GLY A 6 -17.42 0.17 3.18
C GLY A 6 -17.50 1.69 3.43
N MET A 7 -18.62 2.17 3.97
CA MET A 7 -18.80 3.57 4.37
C MET A 7 -17.95 3.90 5.60
N LEU A 8 -17.88 3.02 6.61
CA LEU A 8 -17.01 3.21 7.77
C LEU A 8 -15.52 3.23 7.37
N TYR A 9 -15.11 2.34 6.47
CA TYR A 9 -13.75 2.34 5.91
C TYR A 9 -13.45 3.63 5.14
N LYS A 10 -14.39 4.11 4.33
CA LYS A 10 -14.24 5.36 3.59
C LYS A 10 -14.24 6.58 4.51
N CYS A 11 -15.07 6.58 5.56
CA CYS A 11 -15.06 7.60 6.61
C CYS A 11 -13.74 7.60 7.38
N ALA A 12 -13.17 6.45 7.71
CA ALA A 12 -11.85 6.34 8.34
C ALA A 12 -10.74 6.90 7.43
N ASN A 13 -10.72 6.50 6.15
CA ASN A 13 -9.78 7.03 5.15
C ASN A 13 -9.93 8.55 4.91
N THR A 14 -11.18 9.05 4.86
CA THR A 14 -11.45 10.48 4.75
C THR A 14 -11.05 11.25 6.00
N MET A 15 -11.26 10.69 7.19
CA MET A 15 -10.89 11.30 8.46
C MET A 15 -9.38 11.40 8.62
N ASP A 16 -8.62 10.37 8.21
CA ASP A 16 -7.16 10.40 8.18
C ASP A 16 -6.62 11.51 7.24
N SER A 17 -7.25 11.68 6.07
CA SER A 17 -6.90 12.74 5.11
C SER A 17 -7.32 14.16 5.57
N MET A 18 -8.42 14.30 6.31
CA MET A 18 -8.94 15.61 6.77
C MET A 18 -8.30 16.11 8.07
N ILE A 19 -7.92 15.20 8.99
CA ILE A 19 -7.33 15.56 10.30
C ILE A 19 -5.79 15.54 10.24
N GLY A 20 -5.19 15.01 9.16
CA GLY A 20 -3.74 15.00 8.91
C GLY A 20 -3.08 16.39 8.78
N TYR A 21 -3.84 17.49 8.69
CA TYR A 21 -3.28 18.83 8.85
C TYR A 21 -3.08 19.14 10.33
N ARG A 22 -1.84 18.95 10.78
CA ARG A 22 -1.30 19.30 12.10
C ARG A 22 -1.86 20.63 12.61
N ASN A 23 -2.89 20.55 13.43
CA ASN A 23 -3.38 21.64 14.26
C ASN A 23 -3.33 21.11 15.69
N ASP A 24 -2.57 21.76 16.56
CA ASP A 24 -2.20 21.27 17.91
C ASP A 24 -3.40 20.90 18.81
N ARG A 25 -4.61 21.30 18.40
CA ARG A 25 -5.88 21.04 19.09
C ARG A 25 -6.51 19.66 18.81
N TYR A 26 -6.15 18.95 17.74
CA TYR A 26 -6.81 17.68 17.33
C TYR A 26 -5.89 16.45 17.27
N ARG A 27 -4.66 16.56 17.78
CA ARG A 27 -3.63 15.51 17.70
C ARG A 27 -4.10 14.14 18.23
N TYR A 28 -4.85 14.13 19.33
CA TYR A 28 -5.35 12.90 19.96
C TYR A 28 -6.44 12.20 19.14
N PHE A 29 -7.31 12.96 18.45
CA PHE A 29 -8.33 12.40 17.57
C PHE A 29 -7.74 11.89 16.25
N GLY A 30 -6.79 12.63 15.68
CA GLY A 30 -6.05 12.19 14.50
C GLY A 30 -5.25 10.91 14.76
N GLU A 31 -4.61 10.80 15.93
CA GLU A 31 -3.85 9.61 16.31
C GLU A 31 -4.75 8.39 16.58
N ALA A 32 -5.94 8.58 17.18
CA ALA A 32 -6.91 7.51 17.36
C ALA A 32 -7.53 7.03 16.03
N ALA A 33 -7.82 7.97 15.10
CA ALA A 33 -8.32 7.65 13.77
C ALA A 33 -7.27 6.91 12.93
N ALA A 34 -6.02 7.36 12.94
CA ALA A 34 -4.90 6.69 12.26
C ALA A 34 -4.68 5.27 12.81
N ARG A 35 -4.75 5.09 14.13
CA ARG A 35 -4.64 3.75 14.76
C ARG A 35 -5.80 2.83 14.37
N LEU A 36 -7.03 3.35 14.28
CA LEU A 36 -8.19 2.56 13.86
C LEU A 36 -8.09 2.16 12.38
N ASP A 37 -7.71 3.10 11.51
CA ASP A 37 -7.45 2.82 10.09
C ASP A 37 -6.34 1.76 9.95
N ASP A 38 -5.28 1.88 10.74
CA ASP A 38 -4.17 0.93 10.72
C ASP A 38 -4.61 -0.50 11.12
N VAL A 39 -5.51 -0.64 12.09
CA VAL A 39 -6.05 -1.95 12.48
C VAL A 39 -6.94 -2.53 11.39
N LEU A 40 -7.81 -1.72 10.80
CA LEU A 40 -8.70 -2.15 9.72
C LEU A 40 -7.92 -2.57 8.47
N ASN A 41 -6.80 -1.90 8.19
CA ASN A 41 -5.94 -2.16 7.04
C ASN A 41 -4.87 -3.24 7.26
N PHE A 42 -4.72 -3.75 8.49
CA PHE A 42 -3.70 -4.74 8.81
C PHE A 42 -3.78 -6.01 7.95
N ILE A 43 -4.98 -6.61 7.86
CA ILE A 43 -5.22 -7.83 7.07
C ILE A 43 -5.27 -7.50 5.57
N PRO A 44 -6.04 -6.49 5.11
CA PRO A 44 -6.10 -6.11 3.70
C PRO A 44 -4.73 -5.79 3.09
N ALA A 45 -3.84 -5.09 3.80
CA ALA A 45 -2.52 -4.71 3.29
C ALA A 45 -1.64 -5.94 3.00
N ARG A 46 -1.65 -6.92 3.90
CA ARG A 46 -0.89 -8.18 3.75
C ARG A 46 -1.42 -9.03 2.61
N LEU A 47 -2.74 -9.19 2.54
CA LEU A 47 -3.38 -9.91 1.45
C LEU A 47 -3.10 -9.23 0.10
N SER A 48 -3.20 -7.90 0.06
CA SER A 48 -2.93 -7.11 -1.14
C SER A 48 -1.48 -7.30 -1.61
N ALA A 49 -0.50 -7.29 -0.70
CA ALA A 49 0.89 -7.56 -1.06
C ALA A 49 1.07 -8.95 -1.69
N SER A 50 0.45 -9.99 -1.13
CA SER A 50 0.49 -11.35 -1.70
C SER A 50 -0.15 -11.40 -3.10
N LEU A 51 -1.31 -10.78 -3.28
CA LEU A 51 -1.98 -10.70 -4.58
C LEU A 51 -1.18 -9.90 -5.61
N MET A 52 -0.51 -8.83 -5.18
CA MET A 52 0.34 -8.01 -6.04
C MET A 52 1.64 -8.72 -6.44
N ILE A 53 2.21 -9.56 -5.57
CA ILE A 53 3.35 -10.43 -5.93
C ILE A 53 2.91 -11.45 -6.99
N ALA A 54 1.74 -12.07 -6.81
CA ALA A 54 1.16 -12.98 -7.80
C ALA A 54 0.86 -12.25 -9.13
N ALA A 55 0.27 -11.05 -9.06
CA ALA A 55 0.04 -10.21 -10.23
C ALA A 55 1.33 -9.84 -10.97
N SER A 56 2.41 -9.52 -10.24
CA SER A 56 3.72 -9.25 -10.82
C SER A 56 4.27 -10.45 -11.59
N PHE A 57 4.03 -11.67 -11.09
CA PHE A 57 4.40 -12.90 -11.80
C PHE A 57 3.58 -13.07 -13.10
N LEU A 58 2.26 -12.87 -13.05
CA LEU A 58 1.38 -12.97 -14.23
C LEU A 58 1.71 -11.92 -15.30
N LEU A 59 2.11 -10.73 -14.89
CA LEU A 59 2.54 -9.65 -15.77
C LEU A 59 3.98 -9.80 -16.29
N ARG A 60 4.68 -10.88 -15.93
CA ARG A 60 6.09 -11.12 -16.27
C ARG A 60 7.03 -9.98 -15.83
N LEU A 61 6.71 -9.34 -14.72
CA LEU A 61 7.59 -8.39 -14.03
C LEU A 61 8.53 -9.14 -13.08
N ASP A 62 9.40 -8.41 -12.37
CA ASP A 62 10.37 -9.02 -11.46
C ASP A 62 9.73 -9.42 -10.11
N ALA A 63 8.88 -10.45 -10.15
CA ALA A 63 8.17 -10.96 -8.98
C ALA A 63 9.11 -11.49 -7.88
N ARG A 64 10.28 -12.03 -8.28
CA ARG A 64 11.31 -12.49 -7.33
C ARG A 64 11.87 -11.31 -6.55
N ASN A 65 12.16 -10.21 -7.23
CA ASN A 65 12.60 -9.00 -6.58
C ASN A 65 11.48 -8.34 -5.78
N ALA A 66 10.24 -8.36 -6.26
CA ALA A 66 9.06 -7.91 -5.53
C ALA A 66 8.94 -8.59 -4.15
N PHE A 67 9.07 -9.93 -4.11
CA PHE A 67 9.06 -10.68 -2.87
C PHE A 67 10.28 -10.37 -1.97
N ARG A 68 11.47 -10.23 -2.55
CA ARG A 68 12.70 -9.88 -1.81
C ARG A 68 12.57 -8.53 -1.12
N ILE A 69 12.15 -7.49 -1.86
CA ILE A 69 11.98 -6.13 -1.35
C ILE A 69 10.82 -6.08 -0.36
N TYR A 70 9.70 -6.74 -0.63
CA TYR A 70 8.61 -6.89 0.33
C TYR A 70 9.10 -7.39 1.69
N ARG A 71 9.79 -8.54 1.71
CA ARG A 71 10.31 -9.10 2.96
C ARG A 71 11.25 -8.16 3.70
N ARG A 72 12.08 -7.40 2.97
CA ARG A 72 13.08 -6.48 3.54
C ARG A 72 12.47 -5.16 4.03
N ASP A 73 11.51 -4.62 3.31
CA ASP A 73 11.12 -3.21 3.39
C ASP A 73 9.64 -2.97 3.75
N HIS A 74 8.81 -4.02 3.91
CA HIS A 74 7.38 -3.86 4.26
C HIS A 74 7.09 -3.11 5.57
N ALA A 75 8.09 -2.93 6.43
CA ALA A 75 7.98 -2.18 7.69
C ALA A 75 8.64 -0.77 7.62
N LYS A 76 9.13 -0.33 6.46
CA LYS A 76 9.87 0.93 6.29
C LYS A 76 8.95 2.10 5.92
N HIS A 77 7.84 2.27 6.62
CA HIS A 77 6.97 3.43 6.48
C HIS A 77 6.40 3.86 7.84
N ALA A 78 5.97 5.11 7.95
CA ALA A 78 5.38 5.63 9.18
C ALA A 78 4.03 4.96 9.53
N SER A 79 3.28 4.57 8.49
CA SER A 79 2.12 3.67 8.64
C SER A 79 2.57 2.21 8.53
N PRO A 80 2.12 1.33 9.44
CA PRO A 80 2.40 -0.11 9.41
C PRO A 80 1.81 -0.84 8.19
N ASN A 81 0.96 -0.20 7.38
CA ASN A 81 0.25 -0.84 6.28
C ASN A 81 0.75 -0.41 4.90
N SER A 82 1.10 0.86 4.71
CA SER A 82 1.44 1.41 3.39
C SER A 82 2.65 0.73 2.74
N ALA A 83 3.69 0.43 3.52
CA ALA A 83 4.90 -0.16 2.99
C ALA A 83 4.71 -1.58 2.42
N HIS A 84 3.62 -2.29 2.77
CA HIS A 84 3.37 -3.63 2.25
C HIS A 84 3.17 -3.64 0.72
N THR A 85 2.36 -2.73 0.17
CA THR A 85 2.10 -2.67 -1.27
C THR A 85 3.18 -1.86 -2.00
N GLU A 86 3.71 -0.80 -1.39
CA GLU A 86 4.80 0.01 -1.94
C GLU A 86 6.07 -0.80 -2.17
N SER A 87 6.46 -1.65 -1.20
CA SER A 87 7.65 -2.51 -1.33
C SER A 87 7.51 -3.55 -2.45
N VAL A 88 6.30 -4.04 -2.70
CA VAL A 88 6.03 -4.95 -3.83
C VAL A 88 6.20 -4.21 -5.15
N VAL A 89 5.65 -3.01 -5.31
CA VAL A 89 5.79 -2.21 -6.54
C VAL A 89 7.25 -1.81 -6.76
N ALA A 90 7.94 -1.33 -5.72
CA ALA A 90 9.36 -0.98 -5.76
C ALA A 90 10.21 -2.16 -6.24
N GLY A 91 9.98 -3.36 -5.70
CA GLY A 91 10.69 -4.56 -6.13
C GLY A 91 10.30 -5.02 -7.54
N ALA A 92 9.02 -5.04 -7.88
CA ALA A 92 8.53 -5.51 -9.18
C ALA A 92 9.02 -4.63 -10.35
N LEU A 93 9.14 -3.32 -10.12
CA LEU A 93 9.56 -2.33 -11.12
C LEU A 93 11.04 -1.93 -11.02
N ARG A 94 11.77 -2.46 -10.01
CA ARG A 94 13.18 -2.10 -9.70
C ARG A 94 13.37 -0.60 -9.47
N LEU A 95 12.44 -0.01 -8.73
CA LEU A 95 12.44 1.40 -8.35
C LEU A 95 12.80 1.56 -6.87
N GLN A 96 13.32 2.74 -6.55
CA GLN A 96 13.39 3.23 -5.18
C GLN A 96 12.23 4.20 -4.96
N LEU A 97 11.40 3.90 -3.96
CA LEU A 97 10.28 4.71 -3.54
C LEU A 97 10.58 5.38 -2.19
N ALA A 98 9.75 6.36 -1.83
CA ALA A 98 9.92 7.21 -0.64
C ALA A 98 11.28 7.94 -0.66
N GLY A 99 11.88 8.14 0.50
CA GLY A 99 13.12 8.92 0.66
C GLY A 99 12.89 10.37 1.08
N ASP A 100 13.96 11.16 1.00
CA ASP A 100 14.01 12.50 1.55
C ASP A 100 12.98 13.43 0.90
N ALA A 101 12.15 14.06 1.73
CA ALA A 101 11.14 15.01 1.29
C ALA A 101 11.37 16.38 1.92
N TRP A 102 11.11 17.44 1.16
CA TRP A 102 11.18 18.82 1.65
C TRP A 102 9.79 19.29 2.06
N TYR A 103 9.63 19.64 3.33
CA TYR A 103 8.39 20.22 3.86
C TYR A 103 8.72 21.55 4.52
N PHE A 104 8.07 22.63 4.08
CA PHE A 104 8.23 23.97 4.66
C PHE A 104 9.70 24.41 4.81
N GLY A 105 10.54 24.14 3.80
CA GLY A 105 11.97 24.44 3.82
C GLY A 105 12.84 23.55 4.72
N LYS A 106 12.27 22.54 5.39
CA LYS A 106 13.01 21.55 6.19
C LYS A 106 13.08 20.21 5.46
N LYS A 107 14.28 19.64 5.38
CA LYS A 107 14.53 18.31 4.85
C LYS A 107 14.10 17.27 5.89
N VAL A 108 13.06 16.49 5.58
CA VAL A 108 12.61 15.36 6.39
C VAL A 108 13.16 14.08 5.78
N ARG A 109 14.10 13.44 6.47
CA ARG A 109 14.62 12.14 6.06
C ARG A 109 13.58 11.07 6.36
N LYS A 110 13.17 10.33 5.33
CA LYS A 110 12.32 9.15 5.45
C LYS A 110 13.10 7.94 4.93
N PRO A 111 12.86 6.73 5.48
CA PRO A 111 13.45 5.53 4.93
C PRO A 111 13.02 5.36 3.46
N THR A 112 13.95 4.88 2.64
CA THR A 112 13.66 4.49 1.25
C THR A 112 13.15 3.06 1.21
N ILE A 113 12.28 2.76 0.25
CA ILE A 113 11.74 1.43 -0.02
C ILE A 113 12.24 0.97 -1.38
N GLY A 114 12.79 -0.23 -1.48
CA GLY A 114 13.41 -0.74 -2.70
C GLY A 114 14.87 -0.34 -2.86
N ASP A 115 15.43 -0.72 -4.01
CA ASP A 115 16.82 -0.43 -4.37
C ASP A 115 16.86 0.65 -5.45
N ALA A 116 17.93 1.45 -5.47
CA ALA A 116 18.19 2.41 -6.53
C ALA A 116 18.58 1.67 -7.83
N GLY A 117 17.57 1.09 -8.48
CA GLY A 117 17.72 0.33 -9.71
C GLY A 117 17.70 1.25 -10.93
N LYS A 118 16.52 1.73 -11.30
CA LYS A 118 16.33 2.71 -12.37
C LYS A 118 15.61 3.97 -11.88
N GLU A 119 15.77 5.07 -12.62
CA GLU A 119 14.96 6.27 -12.41
C GLU A 119 13.49 6.01 -12.77
N ALA A 120 12.59 6.67 -12.04
CA ALA A 120 11.15 6.52 -12.26
C ALA A 120 10.74 7.21 -13.57
N GLU A 121 10.05 6.47 -14.43
CA GLU A 121 9.57 6.95 -15.72
C GLU A 121 8.03 6.99 -15.74
N PRO A 122 7.39 7.84 -16.56
CA PRO A 122 5.93 7.87 -16.68
C PRO A 122 5.30 6.51 -17.02
N GLU A 123 6.02 5.64 -17.73
CA GLU A 123 5.55 4.29 -18.07
C GLU A 123 5.44 3.37 -16.84
N ASP A 124 6.19 3.64 -15.77
CA ASP A 124 6.11 2.87 -14.53
C ASP A 124 4.78 3.08 -13.80
N ILE A 125 4.16 4.26 -13.97
CA ILE A 125 2.80 4.52 -13.46
C ILE A 125 1.82 3.54 -14.11
N LYS A 126 1.91 3.35 -15.43
CA LYS A 126 1.04 2.39 -16.14
C LYS A 126 1.28 0.96 -15.69
N LYS A 127 2.55 0.57 -15.48
CA LYS A 127 2.90 -0.76 -14.96
C LYS A 127 2.38 -0.97 -13.54
N ALA A 128 2.50 0.02 -12.67
CA ALA A 128 1.94 -0.02 -11.32
C ALA A 128 0.40 -0.18 -11.35
N CYS A 129 -0.30 0.57 -12.20
CA CYS A 129 -1.73 0.41 -12.41
C CYS A 129 -2.09 -1.00 -12.92
N ARG A 130 -1.29 -1.57 -13.83
CA ARG A 130 -1.49 -2.96 -14.30
C ARG A 130 -1.37 -3.96 -13.16
N ILE A 131 -0.36 -3.84 -12.29
CA ILE A 131 -0.21 -4.69 -11.09
C ILE A 131 -1.48 -4.58 -10.22
N MET A 132 -1.96 -3.35 -9.98
CA MET A 132 -3.17 -3.10 -9.20
C MET A 132 -4.40 -3.78 -9.81
N TYR A 133 -4.66 -3.60 -11.11
CA TYR A 133 -5.84 -4.19 -11.75
C TYR A 133 -5.80 -5.72 -11.78
N VAL A 134 -4.65 -6.32 -12.06
CA VAL A 134 -4.51 -7.78 -12.02
C VAL A 134 -4.67 -8.31 -10.59
N ALA A 135 -4.09 -7.66 -9.59
CA ALA A 135 -4.27 -8.03 -8.19
C ALA A 135 -5.73 -7.92 -7.74
N ALA A 136 -6.44 -6.87 -8.17
CA ALA A 136 -7.87 -6.71 -7.90
C ALA A 136 -8.70 -7.84 -8.56
N GLY A 137 -8.38 -8.20 -9.80
CA GLY A 137 -9.01 -9.34 -10.49
C GLY A 137 -8.77 -10.66 -9.76
N LEU A 138 -7.54 -10.93 -9.32
CA LEU A 138 -7.21 -12.10 -8.50
C LEU A 138 -7.99 -12.12 -7.18
N GLY A 139 -8.09 -10.98 -6.51
CA GLY A 139 -8.88 -10.83 -5.28
C GLY A 139 -10.37 -11.13 -5.51
N LEU A 140 -10.93 -10.63 -6.61
CA LEU A 140 -12.32 -10.92 -6.98
C LEU A 140 -12.55 -12.41 -7.23
N VAL A 141 -11.68 -13.05 -8.02
CA VAL A 141 -11.76 -14.50 -8.29
C VAL A 141 -11.67 -15.30 -6.99
N LEU A 142 -10.75 -14.93 -6.09
CA LEU A 142 -10.58 -15.59 -4.81
C LEU A 142 -11.84 -15.47 -3.93
N LEU A 143 -12.44 -14.28 -3.86
CA LEU A 143 -13.66 -14.04 -3.07
C LEU A 143 -14.88 -14.75 -3.65
N VAL A 144 -15.05 -14.73 -4.98
CA VAL A 144 -16.13 -15.45 -5.66
C VAL A 144 -15.96 -16.95 -5.50
N GLY A 145 -14.75 -17.48 -5.71
CA GLY A 145 -14.45 -18.90 -5.52
C GLY A 145 -14.71 -19.35 -4.08
N LEU A 146 -14.26 -18.57 -3.08
CA LEU A 146 -14.56 -18.85 -1.67
C LEU A 146 -16.07 -18.87 -1.41
N ARG A 147 -16.82 -17.94 -1.98
CA ARG A 147 -18.29 -17.92 -1.85
C ARG A 147 -18.93 -19.17 -2.44
N VAL A 148 -18.51 -19.59 -3.64
CA VAL A 148 -19.04 -20.81 -4.28
C VAL A 148 -18.67 -22.08 -3.53
N LEU A 149 -17.55 -22.10 -2.80
CA LEU A 149 -17.14 -23.27 -2.00
C LEU A 149 -17.88 -23.37 -0.65
N LEU A 150 -18.39 -22.24 -0.14
CA LEU A 150 -19.06 -22.16 1.16
C LEU A 150 -20.59 -22.33 1.08
N PHE A 151 -21.16 -22.37 -0.13
CA PHE A 151 -22.59 -22.51 -0.40
C PHE A 151 -22.84 -23.56 -1.48
#